data_AF-A0A346NN30-F1
#
_entry.id   AF-A0A346NN30-F1
#
_cell.length_a   1.000
_cell.length_b   1.000
_cell.length_c   1.000
_cell.angle_alpha   90.00
_cell.angle_beta   90.00
_cell.angle_gamma   90.00
#
_symmetry.space_group_name_H-M   'P 1'
#
loop_
_entity.id
_entity.type
_entity.pdbx_description
1 polymer ?
#
loop_
_entity_poly.entity_id
_entity_poly.type
_entity_poly.pdbx_seq_one_letter_code
_entity_poly.pdbx_strand_id
1 'polypeptide(L)'
;MKTVKFLSVLNTLGGTETIDRLFASQFCTTEDEASLTWFMLLMALSALQRQGHTCVDVRKLANTPLFVDETQQLNGWRYPAEEQLEHAIEQAMKNSVVASALVYQHGRLYTRRYWQFEREIGQALAQRCAPLTLSDEDYARLNTLWPGMFSTDPTAEQDWQQLATACAVQQRFTVISGGPGTGKTYTVTRLLLALQCVAKGRSKIQLAAPTGKAAQRMNESIAGALEKLRGHLDESLINSVPTDAVTLHRLLGISRFGVETRKNQANPLQCDVLIVDEASMIDMALMARVVRALPAQARLILVGDADQLPAVESGNVLEALVEGHNSELISAALQQHLQRMCPHLPVPKVSDKANDYVKMLHTSRRFGGDLATVATAIKANAPSAAWQIIRPAELPADITANQGVLSVSDSAFEAHFVHLVRQCFSAQMNPSLTPAEALQQMARCRWLSPVRNGEWGVNTLNQRIEQALQVAGGH
;
A
#
# COMPACT_ATOMS: atom_id res chain seq x y z
N MET A 1 -48.69 -2.66 -5.36
CA MET A 1 -47.99 -2.40 -6.63
C MET A 1 -46.56 -1.86 -6.44
N LYS A 2 -46.28 -0.98 -5.47
CA LYS A 2 -44.93 -0.37 -5.29
C LYS A 2 -43.87 -1.31 -4.68
N THR A 3 -44.21 -2.12 -3.67
CA THR A 3 -43.33 -3.15 -3.07
C THR A 3 -42.85 -4.20 -4.09
N VAL A 4 -43.69 -4.54 -5.08
CA VAL A 4 -43.34 -5.48 -6.16
C VAL A 4 -42.28 -4.90 -7.10
N LYS A 5 -42.33 -3.58 -7.37
CA LYS A 5 -41.34 -2.89 -8.22
C LYS A 5 -39.96 -2.84 -7.56
N PHE A 6 -39.93 -2.72 -6.23
CA PHE A 6 -38.69 -2.73 -5.45
C PHE A 6 -38.01 -4.10 -5.48
N LEU A 7 -38.77 -5.17 -5.20
CA LEU A 7 -38.28 -6.54 -5.25
C LEU A 7 -37.88 -6.97 -6.67
N SER A 8 -38.60 -6.52 -7.71
CA SER A 8 -38.22 -6.81 -9.09
C SER A 8 -36.89 -6.16 -9.48
N VAL A 9 -36.61 -4.94 -9.02
CA VAL A 9 -35.32 -4.26 -9.27
C VAL A 9 -34.19 -4.98 -8.56
N LEU A 10 -34.40 -5.45 -7.33
CA LEU A 10 -33.36 -6.18 -6.58
C LEU A 10 -32.94 -7.49 -7.25
N ASN A 11 -33.84 -8.13 -8.00
CA ASN A 11 -33.55 -9.35 -8.75
C ASN A 11 -32.75 -9.10 -10.04
N THR A 12 -32.62 -7.85 -10.47
CA THR A 12 -31.84 -7.47 -11.68
C THR A 12 -30.42 -6.98 -11.35
N LEU A 13 -29.97 -7.10 -10.09
CA LEU A 13 -28.68 -6.58 -9.63
C LEU A 13 -27.66 -7.71 -9.45
N GLY A 14 -26.52 -7.62 -10.14
CA GLY A 14 -25.35 -8.47 -9.94
C GLY A 14 -24.41 -7.95 -8.84
N GLY A 15 -23.63 -8.84 -8.23
CA GLY A 15 -22.57 -8.46 -7.27
C GLY A 15 -23.02 -7.82 -5.94
N THR A 16 -24.32 -7.86 -5.64
CA THR A 16 -24.87 -7.37 -4.36
C THR A 16 -24.75 -8.42 -3.25
N GLU A 17 -24.51 -7.96 -2.02
CA GLU A 17 -24.51 -8.81 -0.83
C GLU A 17 -25.70 -8.49 0.08
N THR A 18 -26.05 -9.42 0.97
CA THR A 18 -27.14 -9.24 1.94
C THR A 18 -26.92 -8.00 2.81
N ILE A 19 -25.68 -7.70 3.18
CA ILE A 19 -25.32 -6.53 3.98
C ILE A 19 -25.72 -5.22 3.30
N ASP A 20 -25.60 -5.12 1.98
CA ASP A 20 -25.92 -3.91 1.23
C ASP A 20 -27.42 -3.59 1.33
N ARG A 21 -28.25 -4.63 1.19
CA ARG A 21 -29.72 -4.51 1.28
C ARG A 21 -30.15 -4.16 2.69
N LEU A 22 -29.58 -4.82 3.70
CA LEU A 22 -29.89 -4.55 5.10
C LEU A 22 -29.51 -3.12 5.46
N PHE A 23 -28.31 -2.69 5.09
CA PHE A 23 -27.85 -1.32 5.28
C PHE A 23 -28.80 -0.30 4.63
N ALA A 24 -29.14 -0.48 3.35
CA ALA A 24 -30.03 0.43 2.63
C ALA A 24 -31.44 0.47 3.25
N SER A 25 -31.98 -0.69 3.65
CA SER A 25 -33.31 -0.79 4.26
C SER A 25 -33.42 -0.07 5.59
N GLN A 26 -32.33 -0.01 6.37
CA GLN A 26 -32.34 0.61 7.69
C GLN A 26 -32.50 2.14 7.64
N PHE A 27 -32.15 2.77 6.51
CA PHE A 27 -32.23 4.22 6.33
C PHE A 27 -33.27 4.64 5.28
N CYS A 28 -34.18 3.73 4.89
CA CYS A 28 -35.29 3.99 3.98
C CYS A 28 -36.63 3.79 4.71
N THR A 29 -37.46 4.84 4.77
CA THR A 29 -38.71 4.83 5.55
C THR A 29 -39.98 4.74 4.71
N THR A 30 -39.89 4.94 3.40
CA THR A 30 -41.05 5.09 2.49
C THR A 30 -40.85 4.37 1.16
N GLU A 31 -41.95 3.99 0.49
CA GLU A 31 -41.94 3.32 -0.82
C GLU A 31 -42.38 4.26 -1.95
N ASP A 32 -41.64 5.34 -2.19
CA ASP A 32 -41.78 6.17 -3.39
C ASP A 32 -40.51 6.15 -4.28
N GLU A 33 -40.54 6.83 -5.42
CA GLU A 33 -39.45 6.79 -6.40
C GLU A 33 -38.19 7.51 -5.90
N ALA A 34 -38.34 8.60 -5.14
CA ALA A 34 -37.22 9.24 -4.44
C ALA A 34 -36.61 8.31 -3.39
N SER A 35 -37.44 7.52 -2.70
CA SER A 35 -37.00 6.50 -1.76
C SER A 35 -36.29 5.33 -2.45
N LEU A 36 -36.67 4.96 -3.68
CA LEU A 36 -35.95 3.97 -4.48
C LEU A 36 -34.58 4.49 -4.92
N THR A 37 -34.49 5.74 -5.41
CA THR A 37 -33.20 6.36 -5.76
C THR A 37 -32.27 6.44 -4.55
N TRP A 38 -32.79 6.87 -3.40
CA TRP A 38 -32.05 6.92 -2.14
C TRP A 38 -31.61 5.52 -1.68
N PHE A 39 -32.49 4.52 -1.74
CA PHE A 39 -32.14 3.15 -1.43
C PHE A 39 -31.01 2.62 -2.32
N MET A 40 -31.07 2.89 -3.62
CA MET A 40 -30.02 2.49 -4.56
C MET A 40 -28.71 3.22 -4.29
N LEU A 41 -28.74 4.50 -3.88
CA LEU A 41 -27.54 5.22 -3.43
C LEU A 41 -26.89 4.56 -2.21
N LEU A 42 -27.68 4.07 -1.25
CA LEU A 42 -27.17 3.35 -0.08
C LEU A 42 -26.63 1.96 -0.44
N MET A 43 -27.28 1.26 -1.37
CA MET A 43 -26.76 0.02 -1.95
C MET A 43 -25.38 0.26 -2.59
N ALA A 44 -25.24 1.31 -3.42
CA ALA A 44 -23.96 1.69 -4.01
C ALA A 44 -22.93 2.03 -2.94
N LEU A 45 -23.28 2.83 -1.93
CA LEU A 45 -22.38 3.20 -0.85
C LEU A 45 -21.82 1.97 -0.12
N SER A 46 -22.69 1.02 0.26
CA SER A 46 -22.26 -0.21 0.93
C SER A 46 -21.41 -1.08 0.03
N ALA A 47 -21.84 -1.30 -1.22
CA ALA A 47 -21.12 -2.15 -2.17
C ALA A 47 -19.74 -1.57 -2.53
N LEU A 48 -19.65 -0.26 -2.79
CA LEU A 48 -18.40 0.42 -3.08
C LEU A 48 -17.47 0.41 -1.85
N GLN A 49 -18.01 0.49 -0.62
CA GLN A 49 -17.21 0.33 0.60
C GLN A 49 -16.60 -1.07 0.72
N ARG A 50 -17.34 -2.12 0.36
CA ARG A 50 -16.80 -3.49 0.29
C ARG A 50 -15.71 -3.64 -0.77
N GLN A 51 -15.80 -2.86 -1.85
CA GLN A 51 -14.79 -2.81 -2.92
C GLN A 51 -13.61 -1.88 -2.62
N GLY A 52 -13.62 -1.21 -1.47
CA GLY A 52 -12.50 -0.44 -0.99
C GLY A 52 -12.65 1.08 -1.14
N HIS A 53 -13.77 1.60 -1.62
CA HIS A 53 -14.03 3.04 -1.68
C HIS A 53 -14.46 3.59 -0.31
N THR A 54 -14.11 4.83 0.02
CA THR A 54 -14.57 5.48 1.26
C THR A 54 -15.95 6.10 1.14
N CYS A 55 -16.32 6.50 -0.09
CA CYS A 55 -17.53 7.25 -0.41
C CYS A 55 -18.02 6.97 -1.83
N VAL A 56 -19.22 7.48 -2.10
CA VAL A 56 -19.77 7.58 -3.45
C VAL A 56 -19.58 8.99 -3.96
N ASP A 57 -18.88 9.15 -5.08
CA ASP A 57 -18.86 10.40 -5.84
C ASP A 57 -20.14 10.46 -6.69
N VAL A 58 -21.07 11.32 -6.27
CA VAL A 58 -22.41 11.42 -6.88
C VAL A 58 -22.32 11.86 -8.34
N ARG A 59 -21.31 12.66 -8.69
CA ARG A 59 -21.09 13.14 -10.06
C ARG A 59 -20.66 12.03 -10.99
N LYS A 60 -19.75 11.17 -10.51
CA LYS A 60 -19.29 9.99 -11.26
C LYS A 60 -20.39 8.93 -11.36
N LEU A 61 -21.26 8.85 -10.36
CA LEU A 61 -22.37 7.91 -10.34
C LEU A 61 -23.53 8.36 -11.24
N ALA A 62 -23.71 9.66 -11.45
CA ALA A 62 -24.80 10.19 -12.27
C ALA A 62 -24.80 9.59 -13.68
N ASN A 63 -25.98 9.15 -14.15
CA ASN A 63 -26.21 8.55 -15.46
C ASN A 63 -25.43 7.26 -15.77
N THR A 64 -24.69 6.69 -14.81
CA THR A 64 -23.93 5.45 -14.97
C THR A 64 -24.69 4.24 -14.42
N PRO A 65 -24.52 3.05 -15.01
CA PRO A 65 -25.04 1.82 -14.44
C PRO A 65 -24.07 1.25 -13.39
N LEU A 66 -24.60 0.69 -12.30
CA LEU A 66 -23.87 -0.24 -11.41
C LEU A 66 -24.63 -1.56 -11.27
N PHE A 67 -23.96 -2.56 -10.67
CA PHE A 67 -24.51 -3.90 -10.45
C PHE A 67 -24.83 -4.65 -11.76
N VAL A 68 -24.08 -4.36 -12.82
CA VAL A 68 -24.14 -5.10 -14.09
C VAL A 68 -23.38 -6.42 -13.90
N ASP A 69 -23.98 -7.53 -14.34
CA ASP A 69 -23.33 -8.84 -14.42
C ASP A 69 -23.62 -9.47 -15.77
N GLU A 70 -22.64 -9.41 -16.66
CA GLU A 70 -22.75 -9.94 -18.03
C GLU A 70 -22.88 -11.46 -18.04
N THR A 71 -22.31 -12.16 -17.06
CA THR A 71 -22.35 -13.63 -16.98
C THR A 71 -23.75 -14.14 -16.67
N GLN A 72 -24.50 -13.38 -15.86
CA GLN A 72 -25.89 -13.67 -15.47
C GLN A 72 -26.90 -12.87 -16.30
N GLN A 73 -26.46 -12.12 -17.31
CA GLN A 73 -27.30 -11.24 -18.15
C GLN A 73 -28.12 -10.21 -17.33
N LEU A 74 -27.53 -9.69 -16.26
CA LEU A 74 -28.14 -8.68 -15.39
C LEU A 74 -27.71 -7.28 -15.82
N ASN A 75 -28.68 -6.45 -16.23
CA ASN A 75 -28.43 -5.09 -16.73
C ASN A 75 -28.14 -4.05 -15.62
N GLY A 76 -28.19 -4.46 -14.35
CA GLY A 76 -27.94 -3.57 -13.22
C GLY A 76 -28.96 -2.45 -13.05
N TRP A 77 -28.55 -1.40 -12.33
CA TRP A 77 -29.35 -0.20 -12.11
C TRP A 77 -28.64 1.03 -12.66
N ARG A 78 -29.35 1.78 -13.51
CA ARG A 78 -28.87 3.05 -14.03
C ARG A 78 -29.29 4.19 -13.13
N TYR A 79 -28.32 4.90 -12.56
CA TYR A 79 -28.59 6.03 -11.71
C TYR A 79 -29.09 7.23 -12.51
N PRO A 80 -30.03 8.02 -11.96
CA PRO A 80 -30.50 9.24 -12.59
C PRO A 80 -29.41 10.32 -12.68
N ALA A 81 -29.78 11.47 -13.24
CA ALA A 81 -28.91 12.64 -13.34
C ALA A 81 -28.50 13.18 -11.96
N GLU A 82 -27.37 13.90 -11.91
CA GLU A 82 -26.78 14.45 -10.69
C GLU A 82 -27.80 15.23 -9.85
N GLU A 83 -28.56 16.14 -10.46
CA GLU A 83 -29.58 16.95 -9.78
C GLU A 83 -30.64 16.10 -9.03
N GLN A 84 -31.05 14.96 -9.60
CA GLN A 84 -32.03 14.08 -8.98
C GLN A 84 -31.42 13.28 -7.83
N LEU A 85 -30.16 12.87 -7.96
CA LEU A 85 -29.41 12.22 -6.90
C LEU A 85 -29.20 13.16 -5.72
N GLU A 86 -28.76 14.39 -5.99
CA GLU A 86 -28.57 15.44 -4.98
C GLU A 86 -29.88 15.75 -4.26
N HIS A 87 -30.99 15.92 -5.01
CA HIS A 87 -32.30 16.14 -4.41
C HIS A 87 -32.72 14.99 -3.48
N ALA A 88 -32.52 13.73 -3.90
CA ALA A 88 -32.84 12.57 -3.07
C ALA A 88 -32.02 12.54 -1.77
N ILE A 89 -30.72 12.87 -1.85
CA ILE A 89 -29.83 12.97 -0.69
C ILE A 89 -30.28 14.10 0.24
N GLU A 90 -30.56 15.29 -0.29
CA GLU A 90 -31.00 16.44 0.51
C GLU A 90 -32.30 16.17 1.27
N GLN A 91 -33.27 15.50 0.64
CA GLN A 91 -34.50 15.09 1.32
C GLN A 91 -34.22 14.07 2.42
N ALA A 92 -33.40 13.06 2.15
CA ALA A 92 -33.04 12.04 3.13
C ALA A 92 -32.28 12.64 4.34
N MET A 93 -31.40 13.61 4.11
CA MET A 93 -30.60 14.28 5.14
C MET A 93 -31.43 15.18 6.07
N LYS A 94 -32.71 15.48 5.76
CA LYS A 94 -33.63 16.15 6.70
C LYS A 94 -33.99 15.25 7.89
N ASN A 95 -33.89 13.94 7.74
CA ASN A 95 -34.09 12.99 8.83
C ASN A 95 -32.86 12.99 9.75
N SER A 96 -33.06 13.24 11.05
CA SER A 96 -31.98 13.34 12.04
C SER A 96 -31.19 12.05 12.21
N VAL A 97 -31.83 10.88 12.07
CA VAL A 97 -31.16 9.57 12.14
C VAL A 97 -30.20 9.42 10.96
N VAL A 98 -30.68 9.71 9.74
CA VAL A 98 -29.87 9.68 8.51
C VAL A 98 -28.72 10.68 8.61
N ALA A 99 -29.01 11.93 8.97
CA ALA A 99 -28.01 12.96 9.15
C ALA A 99 -26.96 12.61 10.20
N SER A 100 -27.31 11.85 11.25
CA SER A 100 -26.36 11.40 12.26
C SER A 100 -25.46 10.26 11.79
N ALA A 101 -25.88 9.46 10.81
CA ALA A 101 -25.15 8.27 10.36
C ALA A 101 -24.38 8.49 9.05
N LEU A 102 -24.86 9.40 8.20
CA LEU A 102 -24.32 9.68 6.87
C LEU A 102 -23.88 11.14 6.76
N VAL A 103 -23.00 11.40 5.80
CA VAL A 103 -22.51 12.75 5.50
C VAL A 103 -22.50 12.93 4.00
N TYR A 104 -23.09 14.02 3.52
CA TYR A 104 -22.97 14.46 2.14
C TYR A 104 -22.21 15.78 2.10
N GLN A 105 -21.06 15.80 1.43
CA GLN A 105 -20.20 16.97 1.35
C GLN A 105 -19.44 17.00 0.03
N HIS A 106 -19.40 18.16 -0.63
CA HIS A 106 -18.66 18.38 -1.89
C HIS A 106 -18.99 17.35 -3.00
N GLY A 107 -20.26 16.99 -3.19
CA GLY A 107 -20.65 16.01 -4.21
C GLY A 107 -20.38 14.55 -3.83
N ARG A 108 -19.98 14.26 -2.59
CA ARG A 108 -19.65 12.92 -2.13
C ARG A 108 -20.50 12.50 -0.94
N LEU A 109 -21.04 11.27 -1.00
CA LEU A 109 -21.85 10.65 0.05
C LEU A 109 -21.01 9.61 0.82
N TYR A 110 -21.01 9.73 2.14
CA TYR A 110 -20.22 8.92 3.06
C TYR A 110 -21.08 8.28 4.14
N THR A 111 -20.61 7.17 4.71
CA THR A 111 -20.94 6.90 6.10
C THR A 111 -20.10 7.81 7.00
N ARG A 112 -20.68 8.31 8.08
CA ARG A 112 -20.04 9.28 8.99
C ARG A 112 -18.69 8.77 9.50
N ARG A 113 -18.56 7.46 9.70
CA ARG A 113 -17.31 6.79 10.11
C ARG A 113 -16.15 7.09 9.16
N TYR A 114 -16.31 6.83 7.85
CA TYR A 114 -15.23 7.05 6.89
C TYR A 114 -14.95 8.53 6.66
N TRP A 115 -15.99 9.38 6.69
CA TRP A 115 -15.80 10.82 6.63
C TRP A 115 -14.96 11.34 7.82
N GLN A 116 -15.21 10.83 9.03
CA GLN A 116 -14.40 11.17 10.21
C GLN A 116 -12.94 10.72 10.03
N PHE A 117 -12.72 9.49 9.55
CA PHE A 117 -11.36 9.01 9.28
C PHE A 117 -10.62 9.88 8.27
N GLU A 118 -11.23 10.25 7.14
CA GLU A 118 -10.61 11.16 6.16
C GLU A 118 -10.21 12.49 6.77
N ARG A 119 -11.10 13.10 7.55
CA ARG A 119 -10.81 14.39 8.18
C ARG A 119 -9.71 14.31 9.22
N GLU A 120 -9.74 13.31 10.07
CA GLU A 120 -8.73 13.14 11.11
C GLU A 120 -7.35 12.88 10.52
N ILE A 121 -7.25 12.01 9.51
CA ILE A 121 -6.00 11.74 8.80
C ILE A 121 -5.50 13.01 8.13
N GLY A 122 -6.35 13.66 7.32
CA GLY A 122 -5.97 14.89 6.60
C GLY A 122 -5.46 15.99 7.54
N GLN A 123 -6.16 16.22 8.66
CA GLN A 123 -5.76 17.21 9.66
C GLN A 123 -4.44 16.83 10.36
N ALA A 124 -4.30 15.57 10.77
CA ALA A 124 -3.11 15.11 11.48
C ALA A 124 -1.85 15.12 10.60
N LEU A 125 -1.99 14.84 9.30
CA LEU A 125 -0.90 14.91 8.33
C LEU A 125 -0.54 16.36 8.00
N ALA A 126 -1.53 17.21 7.74
CA ALA A 126 -1.31 18.64 7.46
C ALA A 126 -0.54 19.33 8.60
N GLN A 127 -0.87 19.02 9.86
CA GLN A 127 -0.13 19.53 11.03
C GLN A 127 1.34 19.09 11.07
N ARG A 128 1.70 17.99 10.40
CA ARG A 128 3.06 17.46 10.31
C ARG A 128 3.79 17.85 9.01
N CYS A 129 3.14 18.56 8.10
CA CYS A 129 3.80 19.08 6.90
C CYS A 129 4.70 20.30 7.18
N ALA A 130 4.61 20.90 8.37
CA ALA A 130 5.51 21.98 8.77
C ALA A 130 6.97 21.48 8.84
N PRO A 131 7.93 22.16 8.15
CA PRO A 131 9.32 21.75 8.16
C PRO A 131 9.94 21.93 9.55
N LEU A 132 10.91 21.09 9.86
CA LEU A 132 11.76 21.21 11.04
C LEU A 132 12.96 22.10 10.72
N THR A 133 13.39 22.89 11.69
CA THR A 133 14.65 23.63 11.57
C THR A 133 15.76 22.79 12.19
N LEU A 134 16.80 22.53 11.42
CA LEU A 134 18.05 21.93 11.91
C LEU A 134 18.99 23.05 12.32
N SER A 135 19.64 22.91 13.47
CA SER A 135 20.70 23.82 13.91
C SER A 135 21.97 23.62 13.09
N ASP A 136 22.89 24.59 13.11
CA ASP A 136 24.18 24.45 12.43
C ASP A 136 25.02 23.29 13.03
N GLU A 137 24.85 22.98 14.31
CA GLU A 137 25.44 21.78 14.91
C GLU A 137 24.88 20.48 14.32
N ASP A 138 23.58 20.44 14.01
CA ASP A 138 22.96 19.27 13.38
C ASP A 138 23.51 19.05 11.98
N TYR A 139 23.65 20.12 11.20
CA TYR A 139 24.30 20.07 9.88
C TYR A 139 25.75 19.62 9.98
N ALA A 140 26.53 20.12 10.95
CA ALA A 140 27.91 19.70 11.14
C ALA A 140 28.00 18.18 11.40
N ARG A 141 27.15 17.64 12.27
CA ARG A 141 27.10 16.19 12.54
C ARG A 141 26.70 15.39 11.30
N LEU A 142 25.67 15.84 10.59
CA LEU A 142 25.21 15.19 9.36
C LEU A 142 26.28 15.19 8.26
N ASN A 143 26.98 16.31 8.06
CA ASN A 143 28.04 16.43 7.05
C ASN A 143 29.25 15.53 7.36
N THR A 144 29.55 15.27 8.64
CA THR A 144 30.56 14.28 9.01
C THR A 144 30.10 12.85 8.72
N LEU A 145 28.81 12.56 8.93
CA LEU A 145 28.24 11.23 8.72
C LEU A 145 28.03 10.87 7.23
N TRP A 146 27.67 11.86 6.41
CA TRP A 146 27.16 11.68 5.04
C TRP A 146 28.08 10.86 4.12
N PRO A 147 29.42 11.13 4.06
CA PRO A 147 30.33 10.41 3.16
C PRO A 147 30.47 8.91 3.50
N GLY A 148 30.21 8.51 4.74
CA GLY A 148 30.20 7.10 5.14
C GLY A 148 28.90 6.37 4.77
N MET A 149 27.85 7.12 4.38
CA MET A 149 26.56 6.55 3.99
C MET A 149 26.34 6.56 2.47
N PHE A 150 26.84 7.58 1.77
CA PHE A 150 26.62 7.81 0.35
C PHE A 150 27.90 8.29 -0.33
N SER A 151 28.00 8.06 -1.65
CA SER A 151 29.02 8.77 -2.45
C SER A 151 28.69 10.26 -2.47
N THR A 152 29.75 11.07 -2.38
CA THR A 152 29.69 12.54 -2.48
C THR A 152 30.42 13.05 -3.71
N ASP A 153 30.69 12.16 -4.67
CA ASP A 153 31.30 12.53 -5.94
C ASP A 153 30.29 13.33 -6.78
N PRO A 154 30.70 14.43 -7.42
CA PRO A 154 29.81 15.19 -8.30
C PRO A 154 29.26 14.31 -9.43
N THR A 155 27.94 14.33 -9.61
CA THR A 155 27.26 13.55 -10.64
C THR A 155 26.19 14.39 -11.34
N ALA A 156 25.98 14.12 -12.63
CA ALA A 156 24.89 14.71 -13.40
C ALA A 156 23.56 13.97 -13.19
N GLU A 157 23.60 12.73 -12.66
CA GLU A 157 22.42 11.92 -12.38
C GLU A 157 21.90 12.16 -10.98
N GLN A 158 20.57 12.16 -10.82
CA GLN A 158 19.95 12.37 -9.51
C GLN A 158 19.98 11.08 -8.67
N ASP A 159 20.51 11.17 -7.45
CA ASP A 159 20.37 10.10 -6.44
C ASP A 159 19.09 10.31 -5.62
N TRP A 160 18.01 9.67 -6.05
CA TRP A 160 16.71 9.75 -5.39
C TRP A 160 16.72 9.16 -3.96
N GLN A 161 17.61 8.22 -3.65
CA GLN A 161 17.71 7.62 -2.31
C GLN A 161 18.40 8.59 -1.35
N GLN A 162 19.49 9.23 -1.79
CA GLN A 162 20.17 10.27 -1.03
C GLN A 162 19.28 11.50 -0.84
N LEU A 163 18.59 11.94 -1.89
CA LEU A 163 17.62 13.04 -1.83
C LEU A 163 16.48 12.72 -0.85
N ALA A 164 15.87 11.54 -0.93
CA ALA A 164 14.81 11.12 -0.02
C ALA A 164 15.27 11.14 1.44
N THR A 165 16.48 10.66 1.69
CA THR A 165 17.09 10.64 3.04
C THR A 165 17.30 12.07 3.55
N ALA A 166 17.92 12.95 2.77
CA ALA A 166 18.14 14.34 3.15
C ALA A 166 16.81 15.04 3.47
N CYS A 167 15.84 14.99 2.55
CA CYS A 167 14.56 15.65 2.74
C CYS A 167 13.83 15.17 4.01
N ALA A 168 13.81 13.86 4.25
CA ALA A 168 13.08 13.27 5.36
C ALA A 168 13.65 13.68 6.74
N VAL A 169 14.95 14.00 6.82
CA VAL A 169 15.57 14.49 8.08
C VAL A 169 15.02 15.85 8.49
N GLN A 170 14.51 16.65 7.56
CA GLN A 170 13.93 17.97 7.85
C GLN A 170 12.39 17.94 7.98
N GLN A 171 11.74 16.79 7.84
CA GLN A 171 10.28 16.71 7.80
C GLN A 171 9.71 15.94 8.99
N ARG A 172 8.52 16.35 9.45
CA ARG A 172 7.74 15.55 10.42
C ARG A 172 6.83 14.54 9.74
N PHE A 173 6.48 14.75 8.48
CA PHE A 173 5.76 13.77 7.68
C PHE A 173 6.48 13.55 6.36
N THR A 174 6.76 12.29 6.06
CA THR A 174 7.36 11.89 4.79
C THR A 174 6.74 10.59 4.30
N VAL A 175 6.51 10.52 3.00
CA VAL A 175 6.16 9.31 2.26
C VAL A 175 7.31 8.96 1.35
N ILE A 176 7.91 7.78 1.54
CA ILE A 176 8.94 7.21 0.66
C ILE A 176 8.27 6.12 -0.16
N SER A 177 7.95 6.42 -1.40
CA SER A 177 7.29 5.50 -2.32
C SER A 177 8.27 5.01 -3.39
N GLY A 178 8.19 3.75 -3.75
CA GLY A 178 8.98 3.21 -4.86
C GLY A 178 8.68 1.74 -5.11
N GLY A 179 8.93 1.31 -6.35
CA GLY A 179 8.75 -0.08 -6.78
C GLY A 179 9.55 -1.10 -5.96
N PRO A 180 9.33 -2.41 -6.16
CA PRO A 180 10.22 -3.43 -5.63
C PRO A 180 11.64 -3.18 -6.14
N GLY A 181 12.67 -3.38 -5.31
CA GLY A 181 14.06 -3.24 -5.76
C GLY A 181 14.61 -1.81 -5.90
N THR A 182 13.80 -0.78 -5.63
CA THR A 182 14.22 0.63 -5.68
C THR A 182 15.07 1.09 -4.47
N GLY A 183 15.39 0.18 -3.55
CA GLY A 183 16.20 0.46 -2.37
C GLY A 183 15.47 1.23 -1.26
N LYS A 184 14.17 0.99 -1.07
CA LYS A 184 13.41 1.52 0.09
C LYS A 184 14.11 1.23 1.42
N THR A 185 14.43 -0.03 1.71
CA THR A 185 15.15 -0.39 2.95
C THR A 185 16.53 0.28 3.04
N TYR A 186 17.27 0.34 1.93
CA TYR A 186 18.57 1.04 1.88
C TYR A 186 18.45 2.50 2.30
N THR A 187 17.40 3.17 1.82
CA THR A 187 17.06 4.57 2.14
C THR A 187 16.62 4.71 3.59
N VAL A 188 15.74 3.83 4.07
CA VAL A 188 15.21 3.84 5.45
C VAL A 188 16.32 3.61 6.48
N THR A 189 17.22 2.64 6.28
CA THR A 189 18.35 2.40 7.18
C THR A 189 19.25 3.63 7.29
N ARG A 190 19.46 4.34 6.18
CA ARG A 190 20.26 5.56 6.15
C ARG A 190 19.54 6.72 6.82
N LEU A 191 18.24 6.85 6.60
CA LEU A 191 17.41 7.82 7.32
C LEU A 191 17.44 7.57 8.83
N LEU A 192 17.38 6.32 9.27
CA LEU A 192 17.50 5.96 10.69
C LEU A 192 18.83 6.44 11.30
N LEU A 193 19.95 6.21 10.61
CA LEU A 193 21.26 6.69 11.02
C LEU A 193 21.31 8.22 11.11
N ALA A 194 20.79 8.91 10.09
CA ALA A 194 20.75 10.37 10.06
C ALA A 194 19.88 10.95 11.19
N LEU A 195 18.71 10.36 11.46
CA LEU A 195 17.83 10.77 12.55
C LEU A 195 18.48 10.55 13.92
N GLN A 196 19.15 9.41 14.13
CA GLN A 196 19.89 9.18 15.38
C GLN A 196 21.08 10.12 15.53
N CYS A 197 21.78 10.44 14.44
CA CYS A 197 22.91 11.37 14.45
C CYS A 197 22.48 12.78 14.89
N VAL A 198 21.38 13.30 14.32
CA VAL A 198 20.80 14.59 14.73
C VAL A 198 20.39 14.53 16.21
N ALA A 199 19.72 13.45 16.64
CA ALA A 199 19.25 13.27 18.00
C ALA A 199 20.32 12.81 19.01
N LYS A 200 21.60 12.72 18.62
CA LYS A 200 22.71 12.23 19.46
C LYS A 200 22.42 10.83 20.06
N GLY A 201 21.78 9.95 19.29
CA GLY A 201 21.41 8.59 19.65
C GLY A 201 20.22 8.46 20.62
N ARG A 202 19.51 9.56 20.91
CA ARG A 202 18.44 9.60 21.94
C ARG A 202 17.03 9.51 21.40
N SER A 203 16.85 9.48 20.07
CA SER A 203 15.52 9.43 19.47
C SER A 203 14.86 8.08 19.73
N LYS A 204 13.62 8.09 20.23
CA LYS A 204 12.81 6.88 20.37
C LYS A 204 12.12 6.58 19.05
N ILE A 205 12.77 5.74 18.24
CA ILE A 205 12.24 5.33 16.94
C ILE A 205 11.47 4.01 17.09
N GLN A 206 10.24 3.97 16.58
CA GLN A 206 9.45 2.75 16.46
C GLN A 206 9.31 2.35 15.00
N LEU A 207 9.53 1.07 14.73
CA LEU A 207 9.37 0.47 13.41
C LEU A 207 8.10 -0.39 13.42
N ALA A 208 7.27 -0.25 12.39
CA ALA A 208 6.05 -1.02 12.27
C ALA A 208 5.77 -1.44 10.84
N ALA A 209 4.98 -2.50 10.70
CA ALA A 209 4.41 -2.93 9.42
C ALA A 209 2.99 -3.47 9.63
N PRO A 210 2.14 -3.53 8.61
CA PRO A 210 0.76 -4.04 8.75
C PRO A 210 0.71 -5.54 9.04
N THR A 211 1.68 -6.32 8.53
CA THR A 211 1.73 -7.78 8.68
C THR A 211 3.00 -8.25 9.41
N GLY A 212 2.92 -9.42 10.07
CA GLY A 212 4.07 -10.00 10.79
C GLY A 212 5.24 -10.35 9.86
N LYS A 213 4.94 -10.83 8.66
CA LYS A 213 5.95 -11.15 7.64
C LYS A 213 6.69 -9.89 7.15
N ALA A 214 5.97 -8.78 6.96
CA ALA A 214 6.59 -7.51 6.60
C ALA A 214 7.49 -6.98 7.74
N ALA A 215 7.01 -7.02 8.98
CA ALA A 215 7.80 -6.62 10.15
C ALA A 215 9.09 -7.44 10.28
N GLN A 216 9.01 -8.77 10.15
CA GLN A 216 10.20 -9.63 10.21
C GLN A 216 11.21 -9.30 9.08
N ARG A 217 10.72 -9.12 7.84
CA ARG A 217 11.58 -8.74 6.71
C ARG A 217 12.26 -7.39 6.91
N MET A 218 11.54 -6.43 7.49
CA MET A 218 12.07 -5.12 7.84
C MET A 218 13.24 -5.27 8.84
N ASN A 219 13.08 -6.10 9.87
CA ASN A 219 14.14 -6.38 10.86
C ASN A 219 15.39 -6.96 10.21
N GLU A 220 15.22 -8.05 9.46
CA GLU A 220 16.32 -8.74 8.76
C GLU A 220 17.06 -7.80 7.80
N SER A 221 16.31 -7.00 7.05
CA SER A 221 16.87 -6.11 6.03
C SER A 221 17.62 -4.92 6.64
N ILE A 222 17.08 -4.32 7.71
CA ILE A 222 17.75 -3.22 8.42
C ILE A 222 19.00 -3.74 9.12
N ALA A 223 18.90 -4.85 9.86
CA ALA A 223 20.05 -5.45 10.55
C ALA A 223 21.17 -5.79 9.56
N GLY A 224 20.85 -6.49 8.46
CA GLY A 224 21.84 -6.82 7.44
C GLY A 224 22.45 -5.60 6.73
N ALA A 225 21.71 -4.50 6.60
CA ALA A 225 22.23 -3.24 6.05
C ALA A 225 23.16 -2.51 7.03
N LEU A 226 22.85 -2.53 8.33
CA LEU A 226 23.69 -1.95 9.38
C LEU A 226 25.01 -2.70 9.54
N GLU A 227 24.98 -4.04 9.47
CA GLU A 227 26.20 -4.86 9.54
C GLU A 227 27.18 -4.52 8.41
N LYS A 228 26.70 -4.23 7.20
CA LYS A 228 27.54 -3.79 6.08
C LYS A 228 28.18 -2.41 6.28
N LEU A 229 27.61 -1.58 7.16
CA LEU A 229 28.12 -0.25 7.48
C LEU A 229 29.06 -0.26 8.70
N ARG A 230 29.14 -1.38 9.43
CA ARG A 230 30.15 -1.53 10.50
C ARG A 230 31.55 -1.38 9.94
N GLY A 231 32.45 -0.80 10.75
CA GLY A 231 33.81 -0.46 10.35
C GLY A 231 33.93 0.81 9.49
N HIS A 232 32.84 1.32 8.93
CA HIS A 232 32.82 2.56 8.15
C HIS A 232 32.21 3.75 8.90
N LEU A 233 31.36 3.47 9.91
CA LEU A 233 30.68 4.45 10.74
C LEU A 233 30.91 4.16 12.22
N ASP A 234 30.67 5.17 13.06
CA ASP A 234 30.72 5.04 14.52
C ASP A 234 29.77 3.93 15.02
N GLU A 235 30.32 2.94 15.73
CA GLU A 235 29.58 1.81 16.27
C GLU A 235 28.52 2.25 17.28
N SER A 236 28.77 3.32 18.03
CA SER A 236 27.80 3.84 19.01
C SER A 236 26.52 4.31 18.33
N LEU A 237 26.65 4.94 17.15
CA LEU A 237 25.53 5.38 16.33
C LEU A 237 24.81 4.19 15.70
N ILE A 238 25.53 3.23 15.12
CA ILE A 238 24.93 2.00 14.55
C ILE A 238 24.09 1.28 15.59
N ASN A 239 24.65 1.06 16.79
CA ASN A 239 23.97 0.35 17.88
C ASN A 239 22.77 1.14 18.45
N SER A 240 22.66 2.45 18.20
CA SER A 240 21.50 3.25 18.59
C SER A 240 20.29 3.07 17.66
N VAL A 241 20.48 2.51 16.45
CA VAL A 241 19.39 2.30 15.50
C VAL A 241 18.58 1.07 15.90
N PRO A 242 17.25 1.18 16.12
CA PRO A 242 16.43 0.02 16.44
C PRO A 242 16.25 -0.88 15.22
N THR A 243 16.23 -2.18 15.48
CA THR A 243 15.99 -3.23 14.46
C THR A 243 14.72 -4.04 14.74
N ASP A 244 13.97 -3.70 15.79
CA ASP A 244 12.79 -4.43 16.24
C ASP A 244 11.49 -3.78 15.73
N ALA A 245 11.09 -4.16 14.52
CA ALA A 245 9.77 -3.85 13.99
C ALA A 245 8.71 -4.80 14.53
N VAL A 246 7.53 -4.23 14.77
CA VAL A 246 6.33 -4.96 15.22
C VAL A 246 5.17 -4.74 14.26
N THR A 247 4.10 -5.52 14.39
CA THR A 247 2.90 -5.22 13.61
C THR A 247 2.21 -3.96 14.14
N LEU A 248 1.54 -3.20 13.28
CA LEU A 248 0.69 -2.07 13.70
C LEU A 248 -0.35 -2.50 14.74
N HIS A 249 -0.91 -3.70 14.58
CA HIS A 249 -1.83 -4.29 15.55
C HIS A 249 -1.20 -4.46 16.94
N ARG A 250 0.04 -4.98 17.01
CA ARG A 250 0.78 -5.12 18.26
C ARG A 250 1.18 -3.76 18.84
N LEU A 251 1.61 -2.83 17.98
CA LEU A 251 2.00 -1.48 18.37
C LEU A 251 0.85 -0.71 19.02
N LEU A 252 -0.33 -0.76 18.40
CA LEU A 252 -1.53 -0.07 18.87
C LEU A 252 -2.24 -0.81 20.02
N GLY A 253 -1.86 -2.07 20.26
CA GLY A 253 -2.52 -2.95 21.23
C GLY A 253 -3.95 -3.27 20.83
N ILE A 254 -4.19 -3.57 19.56
CA ILE A 254 -5.49 -4.00 19.04
C ILE A 254 -5.74 -5.44 19.53
N SER A 255 -6.85 -5.65 20.22
CA SER A 255 -7.25 -6.99 20.68
C SER A 255 -7.74 -7.85 19.51
N ARG A 256 -7.65 -9.18 19.63
CA ARG A 256 -8.02 -10.11 18.54
C ARG A 256 -9.48 -10.01 18.08
N PHE A 257 -10.38 -9.58 18.97
CA PHE A 257 -11.83 -9.56 18.73
C PHE A 257 -12.45 -8.17 18.90
N GLY A 258 -11.63 -7.13 19.08
CA GLY A 258 -12.10 -5.78 19.38
C GLY A 258 -11.57 -4.74 18.42
N VAL A 259 -12.30 -3.64 18.31
CA VAL A 259 -11.92 -2.45 17.52
C VAL A 259 -11.16 -1.42 18.34
N GLU A 260 -11.10 -1.60 19.66
CA GLU A 260 -10.44 -0.70 20.58
C GLU A 260 -8.92 -0.83 20.52
N THR A 261 -8.25 0.31 20.66
CA THR A 261 -6.79 0.40 20.70
C THR A 261 -6.35 0.82 22.09
N ARG A 262 -5.38 0.08 22.65
CA ARG A 262 -4.75 0.46 23.93
C ARG A 262 -3.99 1.79 23.80
N LYS A 263 -3.42 2.04 22.62
CA LYS A 263 -2.76 3.30 22.24
C LYS A 263 -3.72 4.17 21.43
N ASN A 264 -3.94 5.39 21.90
CA ASN A 264 -4.91 6.33 21.37
C ASN A 264 -4.55 7.77 21.82
N GLN A 265 -5.43 8.74 21.59
CA GLN A 265 -5.17 10.15 21.91
C GLN A 265 -4.95 10.39 23.41
N ALA A 266 -5.63 9.63 24.28
CA ALA A 266 -5.46 9.72 25.73
C ALA A 266 -4.25 8.94 26.26
N ASN A 267 -3.77 7.93 25.53
CA ASN A 267 -2.58 7.15 25.83
C ASN A 267 -1.71 7.02 24.57
N PRO A 268 -0.95 8.05 24.20
CA PRO A 268 -0.20 8.06 22.96
C PRO A 268 0.99 7.08 22.97
N LEU A 269 1.53 6.83 21.78
CA LEU A 269 2.80 6.13 21.58
C LEU A 269 3.94 6.91 22.24
N GLN A 270 4.89 6.18 22.82
CA GLN A 270 6.07 6.77 23.46
C GLN A 270 7.24 6.76 22.46
N CYS A 271 7.07 7.46 21.35
CA CYS A 271 8.07 7.57 20.30
C CYS A 271 8.18 9.00 19.77
N ASP A 272 9.37 9.33 19.28
CA ASP A 272 9.67 10.58 18.58
C ASP A 272 9.54 10.40 17.07
N VAL A 273 9.70 9.17 16.58
CA VAL A 273 9.60 8.80 15.17
C VAL A 273 8.87 7.46 15.05
N LEU A 274 7.87 7.40 14.18
CA LEU A 274 7.24 6.17 13.73
C LEU A 274 7.52 5.96 12.24
N ILE A 275 8.15 4.84 11.90
CA ILE A 275 8.34 4.40 10.52
C ILE A 275 7.41 3.22 10.28
N VAL A 276 6.59 3.31 9.23
CA VAL A 276 5.68 2.25 8.84
C VAL A 276 6.02 1.76 7.44
N ASP A 277 6.50 0.52 7.34
CA ASP A 277 6.78 -0.15 6.07
C ASP A 277 5.54 -0.88 5.53
N GLU A 278 5.54 -1.16 4.22
CA GLU A 278 4.39 -1.69 3.47
C GLU A 278 3.10 -0.86 3.66
N ALA A 279 3.24 0.47 3.63
CA ALA A 279 2.15 1.41 3.86
C ALA A 279 1.00 1.33 2.85
N SER A 280 1.21 0.71 1.68
CA SER A 280 0.17 0.42 0.68
C SER A 280 -0.92 -0.51 1.21
N MET A 281 -0.59 -1.35 2.22
CA MET A 281 -1.54 -2.26 2.86
C MET A 281 -2.33 -1.62 4.01
N ILE A 282 -2.10 -0.34 4.34
CA ILE A 282 -2.79 0.33 5.44
C ILE A 282 -4.11 0.92 4.95
N ASP A 283 -5.22 0.41 5.49
CA ASP A 283 -6.54 0.98 5.26
C ASP A 283 -6.78 2.27 6.06
N MET A 284 -7.90 2.94 5.75
CA MET A 284 -8.31 4.18 6.40
C MET A 284 -8.52 4.06 7.91
N ALA A 285 -9.10 2.96 8.39
CA ALA A 285 -9.42 2.78 9.80
C ALA A 285 -8.14 2.59 10.62
N LEU A 286 -7.19 1.81 10.12
CA LEU A 286 -5.90 1.58 10.72
C LEU A 286 -5.05 2.85 10.71
N MET A 287 -5.02 3.60 9.59
CA MET A 287 -4.32 4.88 9.54
C MET A 287 -4.93 5.89 10.52
N ALA A 288 -6.26 5.98 10.62
CA ALA A 288 -6.92 6.84 11.61
C ALA A 288 -6.50 6.49 13.04
N ARG A 289 -6.39 5.20 13.37
CA ARG A 289 -5.89 4.73 14.67
C ARG A 289 -4.42 5.09 14.89
N VAL A 290 -3.58 4.99 13.85
CA VAL A 290 -2.17 5.41 13.92
C VAL A 290 -2.06 6.89 14.26
N VAL A 291 -2.75 7.76 13.51
CA VAL A 291 -2.66 9.21 13.74
C VAL A 291 -3.25 9.64 15.09
N ARG A 292 -4.29 8.94 15.59
CA ARG A 292 -4.84 9.15 16.94
C ARG A 292 -3.84 8.77 18.03
N ALA A 293 -3.06 7.73 17.83
CA ALA A 293 -2.09 7.24 18.81
C ALA A 293 -0.75 7.97 18.76
N LEU A 294 -0.42 8.62 17.64
CA LEU A 294 0.88 9.26 17.44
C LEU A 294 0.93 10.66 18.08
N PRO A 295 1.92 10.98 18.93
CA PRO A 295 2.10 12.33 19.46
C PRO A 295 2.19 13.39 18.36
N ALA A 296 1.63 14.57 18.58
CA ALA A 296 1.59 15.65 17.58
C ALA A 296 2.98 16.09 17.10
N GLN A 297 3.99 16.02 17.99
CA GLN A 297 5.38 16.35 17.70
C GLN A 297 6.17 15.20 17.06
N ALA A 298 5.66 13.96 17.12
CA ALA A 298 6.37 12.80 16.59
C ALA A 298 6.33 12.80 15.06
N ARG A 299 7.42 12.35 14.46
CA ARG A 299 7.55 12.18 13.02
C ARG A 299 6.83 10.91 12.57
N LEU A 300 6.19 10.98 11.41
CA LEU A 300 5.60 9.85 10.72
C LEU A 300 6.27 9.68 9.36
N ILE A 301 6.86 8.51 9.13
CA ILE A 301 7.44 8.15 7.84
C ILE A 301 6.70 6.92 7.31
N LEU A 302 6.03 7.07 6.18
CA LEU A 302 5.35 5.97 5.49
C LEU A 302 6.24 5.48 4.37
N VAL A 303 6.45 4.17 4.29
CA VAL A 303 7.29 3.53 3.29
C VAL A 303 6.46 2.49 2.56
N GLY A 304 6.43 2.53 1.23
CA GLY A 304 5.58 1.63 0.46
C GLY A 304 5.74 1.76 -1.03
N ASP A 305 4.81 1.18 -1.77
CA ASP A 305 4.76 1.24 -3.22
C ASP A 305 3.33 1.61 -3.60
N ALA A 306 3.14 2.82 -4.14
CA ALA A 306 1.81 3.31 -4.52
C ALA A 306 1.19 2.48 -5.66
N ASP A 307 2.00 1.78 -6.46
CA ASP A 307 1.54 0.95 -7.56
C ASP A 307 1.28 -0.52 -7.15
N GLN A 308 1.50 -0.87 -5.87
CA GLN A 308 1.16 -2.21 -5.37
C GLN A 308 -0.34 -2.36 -5.10
N LEU A 309 -0.77 -3.61 -4.95
CA LEU A 309 -2.14 -3.91 -4.56
C LEU A 309 -2.53 -3.10 -3.32
N PRO A 310 -3.70 -2.44 -3.35
CA PRO A 310 -4.16 -1.62 -2.23
C PRO A 310 -4.48 -2.48 -1.01
N ALA A 311 -4.74 -1.83 0.12
CA ALA A 311 -5.29 -2.46 1.30
C ALA A 311 -6.56 -3.29 0.96
N VAL A 312 -6.75 -4.39 1.69
CA VAL A 312 -7.93 -5.27 1.50
C VAL A 312 -9.21 -4.59 2.01
N GLU A 313 -9.10 -3.72 3.02
CA GLU A 313 -10.20 -2.90 3.52
C GLU A 313 -10.23 -1.52 2.85
N SER A 314 -11.27 -0.72 3.15
CA SER A 314 -11.54 0.51 2.40
C SER A 314 -10.54 1.65 2.59
N GLY A 315 -10.23 2.26 1.45
CA GLY A 315 -9.47 3.49 1.25
C GLY A 315 -7.97 3.25 1.11
N ASN A 316 -7.42 3.63 -0.05
CA ASN A 316 -5.99 3.60 -0.31
C ASN A 316 -5.35 4.92 0.11
N VAL A 317 -4.85 4.98 1.35
CA VAL A 317 -4.24 6.19 1.90
C VAL A 317 -2.96 6.56 1.14
N LEU A 318 -2.12 5.57 0.83
CA LEU A 318 -0.81 5.84 0.22
C LEU A 318 -0.95 6.41 -1.19
N GLU A 319 -1.82 5.83 -2.01
CA GLU A 319 -2.10 6.31 -3.37
C GLU A 319 -2.62 7.76 -3.35
N ALA A 320 -3.61 8.06 -2.49
CA ALA A 320 -4.15 9.40 -2.35
C ALA A 320 -3.10 10.44 -1.90
N LEU A 321 -2.08 10.04 -1.14
CA LEU A 321 -1.00 10.91 -0.71
C LEU A 321 0.03 11.19 -1.81
N VAL A 322 0.25 10.23 -2.71
CA VAL A 322 1.22 10.29 -3.80
C VAL A 322 0.60 10.91 -5.06
N GLU A 323 -0.72 10.89 -5.19
CA GLU A 323 -1.46 11.46 -6.33
C GLU A 323 -1.04 12.93 -6.62
N GLY A 324 -0.76 13.21 -7.90
CA GLY A 324 -0.35 14.55 -8.35
C GLY A 324 1.06 14.99 -7.94
N HIS A 325 1.85 14.13 -7.26
CA HIS A 325 3.24 14.44 -6.94
C HIS A 325 4.13 14.46 -8.20
N ASN A 326 5.00 15.47 -8.29
CA ASN A 326 6.05 15.55 -9.29
C ASN A 326 7.42 15.57 -8.59
N SER A 327 8.24 14.55 -8.83
CA SER A 327 9.53 14.36 -8.18
C SER A 327 10.57 15.42 -8.54
N GLU A 328 10.40 16.16 -9.63
CA GLU A 328 11.31 17.26 -10.00
C GLU A 328 11.03 18.56 -9.23
N LEU A 329 9.90 18.65 -8.53
CA LEU A 329 9.45 19.87 -7.86
C LEU A 329 9.65 19.79 -6.35
N ILE A 330 10.25 20.83 -5.78
CA ILE A 330 10.44 21.01 -4.34
C ILE A 330 10.15 22.45 -3.92
N SER A 331 9.92 22.71 -2.64
CA SER A 331 9.86 24.09 -2.14
C SER A 331 11.25 24.74 -2.10
N ALA A 332 11.27 26.08 -2.03
CA ALA A 332 12.51 26.84 -1.86
C ALA A 332 13.25 26.47 -0.57
N ALA A 333 12.53 26.22 0.53
CA ALA A 333 13.11 25.82 1.81
C ALA A 333 13.83 24.47 1.71
N LEU A 334 13.22 23.51 1.01
CA LEU A 334 13.81 22.18 0.81
C LEU A 334 15.02 22.25 -0.14
N GLN A 335 14.99 23.14 -1.15
CA GLN A 335 16.12 23.37 -2.03
C GLN A 335 17.35 23.88 -1.26
N GLN A 336 17.17 24.87 -0.38
CA GLN A 336 18.26 25.39 0.47
C GLN A 336 18.84 24.30 1.38
N HIS A 337 17.99 23.44 1.94
CA HIS A 337 18.43 22.31 2.73
C HIS A 337 19.26 21.31 1.91
N LEU A 338 18.79 20.96 0.72
CA LEU A 338 19.49 20.05 -0.19
C LEU A 338 20.84 20.62 -0.65
N GLN A 339 20.94 21.93 -0.91
CA GLN A 339 22.21 22.57 -1.23
C GLN A 339 23.22 22.50 -0.07
N ARG A 340 22.75 22.54 1.18
CA ARG A 340 23.61 22.37 2.37
C ARG A 340 24.08 20.93 2.56
N MET A 341 23.21 19.95 2.29
CA MET A 341 23.44 18.53 2.57
C MET A 341 24.08 17.75 1.42
N CYS A 342 23.67 18.05 0.19
CA CYS A 342 24.00 17.32 -1.02
C CYS A 342 24.39 18.28 -2.16
N PRO A 343 25.40 19.15 -1.98
CA PRO A 343 25.81 20.11 -3.02
C PRO A 343 26.35 19.43 -4.30
N HIS A 344 26.71 18.15 -4.22
CA HIS A 344 27.21 17.34 -5.34
C HIS A 344 26.11 16.77 -6.24
N LEU A 345 24.83 16.87 -5.85
CA LEU A 345 23.69 16.38 -6.62
C LEU A 345 23.03 17.48 -7.47
N PRO A 346 22.36 17.12 -8.58
CA PRO A 346 21.52 18.04 -9.34
C PRO A 346 20.42 18.66 -8.47
N VAL A 347 20.30 19.99 -8.53
CA VAL A 347 19.32 20.75 -7.75
C VAL A 347 17.92 20.65 -8.40
N PRO A 348 16.88 20.17 -7.69
CA PRO A 348 15.52 20.12 -8.23
C PRO A 348 14.89 21.51 -8.42
N LYS A 349 13.83 21.58 -9.23
CA LYS A 349 13.14 22.83 -9.58
C LYS A 349 12.25 23.30 -8.42
N VAL A 350 12.21 24.61 -8.19
CA VAL A 350 11.37 25.20 -7.13
C VAL A 350 9.93 25.41 -7.61
N SER A 351 8.96 25.06 -6.77
CA SER A 351 7.54 25.34 -7.01
C SER A 351 6.75 25.42 -5.70
N ASP A 352 5.83 26.38 -5.60
CA ASP A 352 4.91 26.50 -4.46
C ASP A 352 3.85 25.38 -4.43
N LYS A 353 3.70 24.64 -5.53
CA LYS A 353 2.82 23.47 -5.63
C LYS A 353 3.53 22.16 -5.26
N ALA A 354 4.75 22.22 -4.74
CA ALA A 354 5.52 21.03 -4.43
C ALA A 354 4.94 20.29 -3.21
N ASN A 355 4.64 19.00 -3.40
CA ASN A 355 4.29 18.09 -2.31
C ASN A 355 5.59 17.58 -1.68
N ASP A 356 6.21 18.45 -0.87
CA ASP A 356 7.51 18.21 -0.26
C ASP A 356 7.55 16.93 0.59
N TYR A 357 6.43 16.48 1.14
CA TYR A 357 6.39 15.27 1.97
C TYR A 357 6.51 13.97 1.16
N VAL A 358 6.37 13.97 -0.17
CA VAL A 358 6.50 12.74 -0.99
C VAL A 358 7.89 12.65 -1.62
N LYS A 359 8.48 11.44 -1.57
CA LYS A 359 9.76 11.09 -2.19
C LYS A 359 9.60 9.80 -2.98
N MET A 360 9.73 9.89 -4.30
CA MET A 360 9.66 8.73 -5.21
C MET A 360 11.06 8.18 -5.49
N LEU A 361 11.22 6.87 -5.35
CA LEU A 361 12.43 6.13 -5.72
C LEU A 361 12.20 5.47 -7.08
N HIS A 362 13.00 5.83 -8.08
CA HIS A 362 12.81 5.41 -9.47
C HIS A 362 13.67 4.20 -9.87
N THR A 363 14.93 4.15 -9.41
CA THR A 363 15.91 3.20 -9.94
C THR A 363 15.82 1.85 -9.25
N SER A 364 15.24 0.84 -9.92
CA SER A 364 15.33 -0.56 -9.47
C SER A 364 16.74 -1.10 -9.72
N ARG A 365 17.36 -1.65 -8.66
CA ARG A 365 18.67 -2.34 -8.74
C ARG A 365 18.55 -3.86 -8.51
N ARG A 366 17.33 -4.37 -8.29
CA ARG A 366 17.10 -5.77 -7.86
C ARG A 366 16.77 -6.72 -9.01
N PHE A 367 16.15 -6.23 -10.08
CA PHE A 367 15.77 -7.04 -11.23
C PHE A 367 15.89 -6.18 -12.51
N GLY A 368 16.49 -6.77 -13.54
CA GLY A 368 16.64 -6.20 -14.88
C GLY A 368 16.12 -7.17 -15.93
N GLY A 369 16.30 -6.83 -17.21
CA GLY A 369 15.82 -7.67 -18.31
C GLY A 369 14.30 -7.67 -18.47
N ASP A 370 13.76 -8.72 -19.07
CA ASP A 370 12.36 -8.81 -19.52
C ASP A 370 11.34 -8.54 -18.40
N LEU A 371 11.60 -9.02 -17.17
CA LEU A 371 10.69 -8.84 -16.04
C LEU A 371 10.50 -7.36 -15.66
N ALA A 372 11.59 -6.58 -15.67
CA ALA A 372 11.51 -5.14 -15.38
C ALA A 372 10.70 -4.40 -16.46
N THR A 373 10.89 -4.78 -17.72
CA THR A 373 10.18 -4.17 -18.85
C THR A 373 8.69 -4.53 -18.83
N VAL A 374 8.33 -5.79 -18.56
CA VAL A 374 6.93 -6.22 -18.39
C VAL A 374 6.27 -5.48 -17.23
N ALA A 375 6.93 -5.41 -16.06
CA ALA A 375 6.38 -4.71 -14.90
C ALA A 375 6.15 -3.22 -15.18
N THR A 376 7.06 -2.57 -15.92
CA THR A 376 6.94 -1.16 -16.31
C THR A 376 5.77 -0.96 -17.28
N ALA A 377 5.60 -1.84 -18.26
CA ALA A 377 4.48 -1.78 -19.20
C ALA A 377 3.12 -1.98 -18.51
N ILE A 378 3.03 -2.88 -17.53
CA ILE A 378 1.82 -3.08 -16.72
C ILE A 378 1.50 -1.81 -15.93
N LYS A 379 2.50 -1.20 -15.26
CA LYS A 379 2.33 0.05 -14.51
C LYS A 379 1.88 1.21 -15.39
N ALA A 380 2.39 1.28 -16.63
CA ALA A 380 2.01 2.30 -17.60
C ALA A 380 0.63 2.04 -18.26
N ASN A 381 -0.11 1.02 -17.82
CA ASN A 381 -1.37 0.59 -18.43
C ASN A 381 -1.25 0.32 -19.94
N ALA A 382 -0.12 -0.27 -20.35
CA ALA A 382 0.22 -0.58 -21.75
C ALA A 382 0.25 -2.10 -21.99
N PRO A 383 -0.92 -2.79 -21.98
CA PRO A 383 -0.98 -4.25 -22.05
C PRO A 383 -0.37 -4.81 -23.32
N SER A 384 -0.53 -4.14 -24.47
CA SER A 384 0.08 -4.55 -25.73
C SER A 384 1.60 -4.57 -25.66
N ALA A 385 2.21 -3.60 -24.98
CA ALA A 385 3.66 -3.55 -24.80
C ALA A 385 4.15 -4.67 -23.86
N ALA A 386 3.39 -4.99 -22.80
CA ALA A 386 3.69 -6.12 -21.92
C ALA A 386 3.66 -7.44 -22.69
N TRP A 387 2.61 -7.68 -23.49
CA TRP A 387 2.45 -8.89 -24.29
C TRP A 387 3.51 -9.07 -25.39
N GLN A 388 4.10 -8.00 -25.90
CA GLN A 388 5.22 -8.11 -26.85
C GLN A 388 6.50 -8.67 -26.23
N ILE A 389 6.68 -8.49 -24.91
CA ILE A 389 7.85 -8.97 -24.17
C ILE A 389 7.60 -10.38 -23.64
N ILE A 390 6.36 -10.67 -23.23
CA ILE A 390 5.95 -12.00 -22.78
C ILE A 390 5.97 -12.94 -23.99
N ARG A 391 6.97 -13.81 -24.05
CA ARG A 391 7.14 -14.70 -25.20
C ARG A 391 6.24 -15.93 -25.04
N PRO A 392 5.37 -16.24 -26.02
CA PRO A 392 4.81 -17.58 -26.11
C PRO A 392 5.97 -18.55 -26.41
N ALA A 393 6.18 -19.51 -25.53
CA ALA A 393 7.23 -20.51 -25.70
C ALA A 393 6.75 -21.86 -25.20
N GLU A 394 7.31 -22.93 -25.78
CA GLU A 394 7.26 -24.23 -25.13
C GLU A 394 7.98 -24.13 -23.78
N LEU A 395 7.44 -24.82 -22.78
CA LEU A 395 8.05 -24.85 -21.45
C LEU A 395 9.48 -25.40 -21.58
N PRO A 396 10.51 -24.66 -21.13
CA PRO A 396 11.86 -25.16 -21.17
C PRO A 396 11.98 -26.40 -20.30
N ALA A 397 12.89 -27.31 -20.69
CA ALA A 397 13.14 -28.54 -19.95
C ALA A 397 13.51 -28.29 -18.49
N ASP A 398 14.12 -27.14 -18.18
CA ASP A 398 14.37 -26.62 -16.83
C ASP A 398 13.86 -25.17 -16.70
N ILE A 399 12.77 -24.99 -15.96
CA ILE A 399 12.17 -23.67 -15.74
C ILE A 399 13.02 -22.78 -14.82
N THR A 400 13.89 -23.37 -13.99
CA THR A 400 14.72 -22.62 -13.03
C THR A 400 15.89 -21.91 -13.70
N ALA A 401 16.27 -22.33 -14.91
CA ALA A 401 17.30 -21.71 -15.72
C ALA A 401 16.79 -20.54 -16.59
N ASN A 402 15.47 -20.37 -16.70
CA ASN A 402 14.88 -19.31 -17.53
C ASN A 402 15.03 -17.93 -16.86
N GLN A 403 15.50 -16.95 -17.63
CA GLN A 403 15.68 -15.56 -17.18
C GLN A 403 14.59 -14.60 -17.68
N GLY A 404 13.63 -15.07 -18.50
CA GLY A 404 12.57 -14.25 -19.12
C GLY A 404 11.16 -14.53 -18.60
N VAL A 405 10.19 -13.77 -19.11
CA VAL A 405 8.76 -13.94 -18.82
C VAL A 405 8.11 -14.72 -19.97
N LEU A 406 7.56 -15.89 -19.66
CA LEU A 406 6.93 -16.78 -20.65
C LEU A 406 5.42 -16.84 -20.46
N SER A 407 4.70 -16.99 -21.58
CA SER A 407 3.29 -17.39 -21.58
C SER A 407 3.18 -18.80 -22.14
N VAL A 408 2.34 -19.62 -21.52
CA VAL A 408 2.12 -21.03 -21.86
C VAL A 408 0.63 -21.24 -22.01
N SER A 409 0.20 -22.05 -23.00
CA SER A 409 -1.21 -22.42 -23.12
C SER A 409 -1.63 -23.39 -22.02
N ASP A 410 -2.91 -23.39 -21.67
CA ASP A 410 -3.45 -24.29 -20.65
C ASP A 410 -3.13 -25.76 -20.94
N SER A 411 -3.26 -26.18 -22.21
CA SER A 411 -2.93 -27.55 -22.65
C SER A 411 -1.45 -27.91 -22.44
N ALA A 412 -0.53 -26.99 -22.74
CA ALA A 412 0.89 -27.22 -22.57
C ALA A 412 1.30 -27.20 -21.10
N PHE A 413 0.67 -26.34 -20.29
CA PHE A 413 0.86 -26.30 -18.85
C PHE A 413 0.39 -27.60 -18.19
N GLU A 414 -0.80 -28.09 -18.56
CA GLU A 414 -1.34 -29.37 -18.10
C GLU A 414 -0.42 -30.55 -18.43
N ALA A 415 0.06 -30.62 -19.67
CA ALA A 415 0.97 -31.68 -20.12
C ALA A 415 2.28 -31.74 -19.31
N HIS A 416 2.76 -30.60 -18.79
CA HIS A 416 4.03 -30.48 -18.07
C HIS A 416 3.86 -30.27 -16.56
N PHE A 417 2.63 -30.26 -16.03
CA PHE A 417 2.34 -29.86 -14.65
C PHE A 417 3.16 -30.66 -13.62
N VAL A 418 3.17 -32.00 -13.72
CA VAL A 418 3.90 -32.88 -12.79
C VAL A 418 5.40 -32.63 -12.86
N HIS A 419 5.95 -32.38 -14.04
CA HIS A 419 7.37 -32.08 -14.23
C HIS A 419 7.74 -30.75 -13.56
N LEU A 420 6.93 -29.71 -13.74
CA LEU A 420 7.13 -28.41 -13.10
C LEU A 420 7.08 -28.48 -11.58
N VAL A 421 6.11 -29.23 -11.04
CA VAL A 421 6.01 -29.48 -9.60
C VAL A 421 7.29 -30.14 -9.08
N ARG A 422 7.79 -31.18 -9.75
CA ARG A 422 9.04 -31.83 -9.36
C ARG A 422 10.23 -30.88 -9.40
N GLN A 423 10.37 -30.06 -10.43
CA GLN A 423 11.47 -29.09 -10.52
C GLN A 423 11.42 -28.05 -9.40
N CYS A 424 10.23 -27.55 -9.06
CA CYS A 424 10.06 -26.56 -8.02
C CYS A 424 10.26 -27.10 -6.60
N PHE A 425 9.93 -28.37 -6.34
CA PHE A 425 9.86 -28.91 -4.97
C PHE A 425 10.79 -30.10 -4.68
N SER A 426 11.49 -30.68 -5.66
CA SER A 426 12.40 -31.82 -5.40
C SER A 426 13.63 -31.42 -4.58
N ALA A 427 14.24 -30.27 -4.87
CA ALA A 427 15.46 -29.82 -4.20
C ALA A 427 15.31 -29.69 -2.68
N GLN A 428 14.15 -29.25 -2.19
CA GLN A 428 13.83 -29.14 -0.75
C GLN A 428 13.53 -30.49 -0.08
N MET A 429 13.25 -31.55 -0.86
CA MET A 429 12.97 -32.90 -0.35
C MET A 429 14.23 -33.77 -0.20
N ASN A 430 15.42 -33.21 -0.47
CA ASN A 430 16.66 -33.95 -0.30
C ASN A 430 16.90 -34.25 1.20
N PRO A 431 16.96 -35.52 1.63
CA PRO A 431 17.11 -35.91 3.02
C PRO A 431 18.46 -35.49 3.64
N SER A 432 19.45 -35.10 2.84
CA SER A 432 20.73 -34.59 3.35
C SER A 432 20.68 -33.11 3.75
N LEU A 433 19.58 -32.40 3.50
CA LEU A 433 19.45 -30.99 3.87
C LEU A 433 19.04 -30.82 5.33
N THR A 434 19.63 -29.81 5.96
CA THR A 434 19.10 -29.29 7.22
C THR A 434 17.74 -28.60 6.99
N PRO A 435 16.90 -28.47 8.02
CA PRO A 435 15.62 -27.75 7.90
C PRO A 435 15.78 -26.31 7.37
N ALA A 436 16.86 -25.63 7.71
CA ALA A 436 17.15 -24.27 7.24
C ALA A 436 17.45 -24.25 5.74
N GLU A 437 18.26 -25.19 5.24
CA GLU A 437 18.59 -25.30 3.82
C GLU A 437 17.36 -25.73 2.99
N ALA A 438 16.53 -26.63 3.52
CA ALA A 438 15.27 -27.01 2.87
C ALA A 438 14.33 -25.80 2.70
N LEU A 439 14.21 -24.95 3.74
CA LEU A 439 13.43 -23.71 3.66
C LEU A 439 14.00 -22.70 2.65
N GLN A 440 15.34 -22.62 2.53
CA GLN A 440 15.98 -21.79 1.51
C GLN A 440 15.68 -22.29 0.08
N GLN A 441 15.69 -23.61 -0.15
CA GLN A 441 15.30 -24.18 -1.44
C GLN A 441 13.82 -23.92 -1.75
N MET A 442 12.95 -24.04 -0.76
CA MET A 442 11.51 -23.73 -0.88
C MET A 442 11.25 -22.27 -1.28
N ALA A 443 12.16 -21.34 -0.95
CA ALA A 443 12.02 -19.94 -1.31
C ALA A 443 12.31 -19.64 -2.79
N ARG A 444 12.92 -20.59 -3.55
CA ARG A 444 13.35 -20.38 -4.94
C ARG A 444 12.21 -20.43 -5.96
N CYS A 445 11.16 -21.20 -5.71
CA CYS A 445 9.98 -21.28 -6.58
C CYS A 445 8.72 -20.90 -5.82
N ARG A 446 7.85 -20.09 -6.45
CA ARG A 446 6.55 -19.70 -5.91
C ARG A 446 5.50 -19.78 -7.00
N TRP A 447 4.38 -20.39 -6.65
CA TRP A 447 3.18 -20.46 -7.47
C TRP A 447 2.20 -19.41 -6.98
N LEU A 448 1.66 -18.61 -7.90
CA LEU A 448 0.75 -17.50 -7.59
C LEU A 448 -0.54 -17.70 -8.39
N SER A 449 -1.69 -17.46 -7.75
CA SER A 449 -2.99 -17.47 -8.41
C SER A 449 -3.78 -16.24 -7.98
N PRO A 450 -4.50 -15.57 -8.92
CA PRO A 450 -5.32 -14.40 -8.60
C PRO A 450 -6.58 -14.76 -7.80
N VAL A 451 -7.00 -16.04 -7.79
CA VAL A 451 -8.25 -16.50 -7.16
C VAL A 451 -7.99 -17.57 -6.11
N ARG A 452 -8.82 -17.60 -5.06
CA ARG A 452 -8.71 -18.64 -4.01
C ARG A 452 -9.33 -19.97 -4.44
N ASN A 453 -10.45 -19.91 -5.18
CA ASN A 453 -11.25 -21.05 -5.59
C ASN A 453 -11.37 -21.08 -7.13
N GLY A 454 -11.83 -22.21 -7.67
CA GLY A 454 -11.89 -22.48 -9.10
C GLY A 454 -10.80 -23.43 -9.56
N GLU A 455 -10.81 -23.80 -10.83
CA GLU A 455 -9.87 -24.76 -11.43
C GLU A 455 -8.39 -24.38 -11.17
N TRP A 456 -8.08 -23.09 -11.34
CA TRP A 456 -6.76 -22.52 -11.11
C TRP A 456 -6.65 -21.77 -9.77
N GLY A 457 -7.57 -22.00 -8.84
CA GLY A 457 -7.54 -21.39 -7.52
C GLY A 457 -6.46 -21.96 -6.62
N VAL A 458 -6.00 -21.17 -5.65
CA VAL A 458 -4.98 -21.58 -4.66
C VAL A 458 -5.30 -22.93 -4.03
N ASN A 459 -6.57 -23.17 -3.63
CA ASN A 459 -6.97 -24.41 -2.98
C ASN A 459 -6.81 -25.63 -3.91
N THR A 460 -7.27 -25.50 -5.15
CA THR A 460 -7.21 -26.56 -6.16
C THR A 460 -5.76 -26.82 -6.59
N LEU A 461 -4.98 -25.77 -6.81
CA LEU A 461 -3.55 -25.86 -7.14
C LEU A 461 -2.78 -26.59 -6.03
N ASN A 462 -3.01 -26.27 -4.75
CA ASN A 462 -2.36 -26.95 -3.64
C ASN A 462 -2.66 -28.46 -3.65
N GLN A 463 -3.93 -28.85 -3.80
CA GLN A 463 -4.32 -30.26 -3.86
C GLN A 463 -3.64 -30.99 -5.04
N ARG A 464 -3.62 -30.37 -6.22
CA ARG A 464 -2.98 -30.93 -7.42
C ARG A 464 -1.46 -31.07 -7.25
N ILE A 465 -0.80 -30.09 -6.64
CA ILE A 465 0.63 -30.12 -6.33
C ILE A 465 0.93 -31.26 -5.35
N GLU A 466 0.14 -31.40 -4.28
CA GLU A 466 0.29 -32.47 -3.29
C GLU A 466 0.16 -33.87 -3.94
N GLN A 467 -0.85 -34.06 -4.79
CA GLN A 467 -1.04 -35.31 -5.54
C GLN A 467 0.15 -35.62 -6.47
N ALA A 468 0.63 -34.62 -7.21
CA ALA A 468 1.78 -34.79 -8.10
C ALA A 468 3.07 -35.16 -7.33
N LEU A 469 3.24 -34.66 -6.10
CA LEU A 469 4.36 -35.02 -5.22
C LEU A 469 4.20 -36.42 -4.63
N GLN A 470 2.99 -36.85 -4.26
CA GLN A 470 2.74 -38.21 -3.75
C GLN A 470 3.00 -39.29 -4.80
N VAL A 471 2.58 -39.07 -6.04
CA VAL A 471 2.86 -39.97 -7.18
C VAL A 471 4.37 -40.07 -7.46
N ALA A 472 5.17 -39.08 -7.04
CA ALA A 472 6.61 -39.05 -7.22
C ALA A 472 7.41 -39.64 -6.05
N GLY A 473 6.82 -39.73 -4.85
CA GLY A 473 7.46 -40.28 -3.64
C GLY A 473 7.27 -41.79 -3.43
N GLY A 474 6.57 -42.46 -4.35
CA GLY A 474 6.44 -43.91 -4.38
C GLY A 474 7.60 -44.58 -5.12
N HIS A 475 8.79 -44.56 -4.53
CA HIS A 475 9.88 -45.48 -4.87
C HIS A 475 10.63 -45.91 -3.61
#